data_AF-A0A9E2YU60-F1
#
_entry.id   AF-A0A9E2YU60-F1
#
_cell.length_a   1.000
_cell.length_b   1.000
_cell.length_c   1.000
_cell.angle_alpha   90.00
_cell.angle_beta   90.00
_cell.angle_gamma   90.00
#
_symmetry.space_group_name_H-M   'P 1'
#
loop_
_entity.id
_entity.type
_entity.pdbx_description
1 polymer ?
#
loop_
_entity_poly.entity_id
_entity_poly.type
_entity_poly.pdbx_seq_one_letter_code
_entity_poly.pdbx_strand_id
1 'polypeptide(L)'
;MNTTLFSEVQRLFERTYASVGINLEDCLIDRSRCAYLTKLAGASARELSDLARTFLRTADDRLYVGIYYSNWLIEQLEKNDPRAGLSDSNIRSLIMFVEEINHALHAALQFKAGLRRINAEDFARNLELQGLVDTYLVLLLFVAFFRRTQKVSRTDRRWLRFHLFECQTPDAYEDEGLRARYMETCELAATYTHFLDTLNGARR
;
A
#
# COMPACT_ATOMS: atom_id res chain seq x y z
N MET A 1 -12.11 20.51 -11.11
CA MET A 1 -10.78 20.15 -10.57
C MET A 1 -10.40 18.82 -11.18
N ASN A 2 -9.17 18.67 -11.68
CA ASN A 2 -8.67 17.36 -12.11
C ASN A 2 -8.60 16.44 -10.89
N THR A 3 -8.98 15.17 -11.05
CA THR A 3 -8.89 14.18 -9.96
C THR A 3 -7.41 13.85 -9.73
N THR A 4 -6.97 13.83 -8.48
CA THR A 4 -5.61 13.42 -8.12
C THR A 4 -5.45 11.91 -8.23
N LEU A 5 -4.23 11.42 -8.47
CA LEU A 5 -3.93 9.98 -8.40
C LEU A 5 -4.34 9.39 -7.04
N PHE A 6 -4.11 10.13 -5.96
CA PHE A 6 -4.51 9.74 -4.61
C PHE A 6 -6.02 9.51 -4.53
N SER A 7 -6.82 10.50 -4.96
CA SER A 7 -8.28 10.42 -4.98
C SER A 7 -8.79 9.24 -5.82
N GLU A 8 -8.13 8.93 -6.95
CA GLU A 8 -8.47 7.76 -7.77
C GLU A 8 -8.22 6.44 -7.04
N VAL A 9 -7.07 6.31 -6.37
CA VAL A 9 -6.71 5.11 -5.61
C VAL A 9 -7.60 4.94 -4.38
N GLN A 10 -7.87 6.00 -3.62
CA GLN A 10 -8.80 5.94 -2.48
C GLN A 10 -10.18 5.48 -2.95
N ARG A 11 -10.74 6.10 -4.01
CA ARG A 11 -12.05 5.71 -4.55
C ARG A 11 -12.07 4.26 -5.04
N LEU A 12 -10.97 3.80 -5.62
CA LEU A 12 -10.85 2.40 -6.03
C LEU A 12 -10.99 1.46 -4.83
N PHE A 13 -10.27 1.74 -3.73
CA PHE A 13 -10.41 0.93 -2.53
C PHE A 13 -11.78 1.04 -1.86
N GLU A 14 -12.35 2.25 -1.77
CA GLU A 14 -13.67 2.44 -1.17
C GLU A 14 -14.79 1.74 -1.96
N ARG A 15 -14.63 1.60 -3.28
CA ARG A 15 -15.54 0.80 -4.13
C ARG A 15 -15.40 -0.70 -3.88
N THR A 16 -14.20 -1.17 -3.56
CA THR A 16 -13.93 -2.59 -3.28
C THR A 16 -14.41 -2.99 -1.89
N TYR A 17 -14.19 -2.13 -0.90
CA TYR A 17 -14.43 -2.43 0.52
C TYR A 17 -15.62 -1.66 1.09
N ALA A 18 -15.39 -0.41 1.48
CA ALA A 18 -16.39 0.51 1.98
C ALA A 18 -15.78 1.91 2.08
N SER A 19 -16.62 2.95 2.11
CA SER A 19 -16.14 4.30 2.36
C SER A 19 -15.70 4.49 3.81
N VAL A 20 -14.54 5.13 4.00
CA VAL A 20 -14.07 5.55 5.32
C VAL A 20 -14.80 6.80 5.81
N GLY A 21 -15.34 7.60 4.88
CA GLY A 21 -16.13 8.81 5.20
C GLY A 21 -15.28 10.06 5.45
N ILE A 22 -13.98 10.00 5.14
CA ILE A 22 -13.04 11.13 5.20
C ILE A 22 -12.20 11.16 3.93
N ASN A 23 -11.67 12.33 3.57
CA ASN A 23 -10.66 12.44 2.53
C ASN A 23 -9.28 12.10 3.15
N LEU A 24 -8.63 11.02 2.71
CA LEU A 24 -7.34 10.64 3.27
C LEU A 24 -6.20 11.59 2.80
N GLU A 25 -6.42 12.41 1.77
CA GLU A 25 -5.49 13.49 1.44
C GLU A 25 -5.37 14.52 2.57
N ASP A 26 -6.42 14.70 3.39
CA ASP A 26 -6.38 15.58 4.55
C ASP A 26 -5.50 15.03 5.69
N CYS A 27 -5.07 13.76 5.58
CA CYS A 27 -4.15 13.09 6.50
C CYS A 27 -2.69 13.15 6.03
N LEU A 28 -2.40 13.83 4.92
CA LEU A 28 -1.01 14.01 4.45
C LEU A 28 -0.22 14.87 5.44
N ILE A 29 0.98 14.40 5.79
CA ILE A 29 1.90 15.09 6.70
C ILE A 29 3.20 15.47 5.99
N ASP A 30 3.83 16.52 6.48
CA ASP A 30 5.12 16.97 5.94
C ASP A 30 6.32 16.16 6.49
N ARG A 31 7.50 16.44 5.93
CA ARG A 31 8.76 15.81 6.34
C ARG A 31 9.08 16.06 7.82
N SER A 32 8.80 17.26 8.32
CA SER A 32 9.07 17.64 9.71
C SER A 32 8.26 16.77 10.67
N ARG A 33 6.98 16.58 10.37
CA ARG A 33 6.06 15.74 11.14
C ARG A 33 6.41 14.27 11.02
N CYS A 34 6.78 13.79 9.83
CA CYS A 34 7.29 12.43 9.64
C CYS A 34 8.50 12.17 10.55
N ALA A 35 9.52 13.04 10.51
CA ALA A 35 10.71 12.91 11.35
C ALA A 35 10.39 12.93 12.86
N TYR A 36 9.43 13.75 13.27
CA TYR A 36 8.96 13.78 14.66
C TYR A 36 8.27 12.46 15.06
N LEU A 37 7.36 11.94 14.24
CA LEU A 37 6.63 10.71 14.53
C LEU A 37 7.55 9.48 14.48
N THR A 38 8.51 9.42 13.56
CA THR A 38 9.52 8.35 13.51
C THR A 38 10.34 8.29 14.80
N LYS A 39 10.68 9.43 15.41
CA LYS A 39 11.37 9.46 16.70
C LYS A 39 10.50 8.89 17.83
N LEU A 40 9.18 9.14 17.79
CA LEU A 40 8.25 8.62 18.79
C LEU A 40 7.95 7.12 18.61
N ALA A 41 8.01 6.61 17.38
CA ALA A 41 7.71 5.22 17.05
C ALA A 41 8.80 4.22 17.51
N GLY A 42 9.96 4.70 17.95
CA GLY A 42 11.03 3.86 18.51
C GLY A 42 12.13 3.49 17.50
N ALA A 43 13.04 2.60 17.91
CA ALA A 43 14.25 2.27 17.16
C ALA A 43 13.96 1.45 15.88
N SER A 44 13.09 0.44 15.96
CA SER A 44 12.72 -0.41 14.82
C SER A 44 12.00 0.36 13.71
N ALA A 45 11.31 1.44 14.05
CA ALA A 45 10.69 2.33 13.05
C ALA A 45 11.70 3.04 12.15
N ARG A 46 13.00 3.04 12.48
CA ARG A 46 14.05 3.64 11.63
C ARG A 46 14.42 2.77 10.43
N GLU A 47 14.09 1.49 10.48
CA GLU A 47 14.33 0.55 9.38
C GLU A 47 13.22 0.60 8.32
N LEU A 48 12.08 1.20 8.66
CA LEU A 48 10.98 1.44 7.72
C LEU A 48 11.37 2.50 6.68
N SER A 49 10.68 2.49 5.54
CA SER A 49 10.93 3.40 4.42
C SER A 49 10.91 4.88 4.84
N ASP A 50 11.90 5.64 4.38
CA ASP A 50 11.94 7.11 4.47
C ASP A 50 11.27 7.78 3.25
N LEU A 51 10.80 6.99 2.28
CA LEU A 51 10.17 7.50 1.05
C LEU A 51 8.65 7.62 1.17
N ALA A 52 8.02 6.72 1.93
CA ALA A 52 6.59 6.67 2.16
C ALA A 52 6.33 6.04 3.54
N ARG A 53 5.33 6.52 4.28
CA ARG A 53 4.96 5.93 5.58
C ARG A 53 3.57 6.33 6.07
N THR A 54 2.85 5.37 6.64
CA THR A 54 1.62 5.59 7.39
C THR A 54 1.86 5.47 8.89
N PHE A 55 1.38 6.47 9.62
CA PHE A 55 1.40 6.52 11.07
C PHE A 55 0.00 6.37 11.62
N LEU A 56 -0.17 5.46 12.58
CA LEU A 56 -1.44 5.19 13.24
C LEU A 56 -1.29 5.41 14.75
N ARG A 57 -2.29 6.05 15.35
CA ARG A 57 -2.38 6.18 16.82
C ARG A 57 -3.83 6.17 17.25
N THR A 58 -4.16 5.39 18.27
CA THR A 58 -5.46 5.46 18.94
C THR A 58 -5.33 6.23 20.24
N ALA A 59 -6.21 7.20 20.47
CA ALA A 59 -6.36 7.90 21.75
C ALA A 59 -7.79 8.46 21.87
N ASP A 60 -8.36 8.45 23.07
CA ASP A 60 -9.68 9.04 23.37
C ASP A 60 -10.81 8.55 22.43
N ASP A 61 -10.82 7.24 22.13
CA ASP A 61 -11.71 6.60 21.16
C ASP A 61 -11.69 7.25 19.76
N ARG A 62 -10.53 7.76 19.37
CA ARG A 62 -10.24 8.28 18.02
C ARG A 62 -9.06 7.56 17.41
N LEU A 63 -9.10 7.38 16.10
CA LEU A 63 -7.96 7.01 15.29
C LEU A 63 -7.34 8.28 14.69
N TYR A 64 -6.06 8.47 14.91
CA TYR A 64 -5.23 9.47 14.25
C TYR A 64 -4.43 8.77 13.15
N VAL A 65 -4.48 9.32 11.95
CA VAL A 65 -3.79 8.84 10.77
C VAL A 65 -2.89 9.95 10.25
N GLY A 66 -1.66 9.62 9.89
CA GLY A 66 -0.75 10.51 9.15
C GLY A 66 -0.10 9.75 8.01
N ILE A 67 -0.14 10.28 6.81
CA ILE A 67 0.45 9.66 5.61
C ILE A 67 1.55 10.57 5.10
N TYR A 68 2.76 10.04 5.01
CA TYR A 68 3.92 10.76 4.49
C TYR A 68 4.33 10.20 3.14
N TYR A 69 4.60 11.10 2.20
CA TYR A 69 5.35 10.80 0.97
C TYR A 69 6.49 11.81 0.83
N SER A 70 7.68 11.32 0.53
CA SER A 70 8.83 12.18 0.27
C SER A 70 8.67 12.98 -1.02
N ASN A 71 9.30 14.16 -1.09
CA ASN A 71 9.33 14.96 -2.32
C ASN A 71 9.88 14.16 -3.51
N TRP A 72 10.90 13.32 -3.29
CA TRP A 72 11.45 12.47 -4.34
C TRP A 72 10.39 11.52 -4.91
N LEU A 73 9.58 10.89 -4.06
CA LEU A 73 8.53 9.97 -4.49
C LEU A 73 7.45 10.72 -5.29
N ILE A 74 7.03 11.89 -4.81
CA ILE A 74 6.06 12.76 -5.48
C ILE A 74 6.59 13.13 -6.86
N GLU A 75 7.83 13.63 -6.95
CA GLU A 75 8.48 13.99 -8.21
C GLU A 75 8.58 12.81 -9.19
N GLN A 76 8.86 11.58 -8.70
CA GLN A 76 8.89 10.40 -9.58
C GLN A 76 7.52 10.07 -10.16
N LEU A 77 6.46 10.17 -9.35
CA LEU A 77 5.08 9.93 -9.78
C LEU A 77 4.57 11.01 -10.73
N GLU A 78 4.93 12.28 -10.50
CA GLU A 78 4.56 13.37 -11.40
C GLU A 78 5.30 13.28 -12.74
N LYS A 79 6.59 12.95 -12.70
CA LYS A 79 7.42 12.79 -13.91
C LYS A 79 7.02 11.57 -14.74
N ASN A 80 6.65 10.48 -14.09
CA ASN A 80 6.31 9.21 -14.73
C ASN A 80 4.89 8.77 -14.33
N ASP A 81 3.88 9.58 -14.63
CA ASP A 81 2.50 9.35 -14.19
C ASP A 81 2.00 7.93 -14.55
N PRO A 82 1.67 7.08 -13.55
CA PRO A 82 1.20 5.72 -13.81
C PRO A 82 -0.14 5.69 -14.57
N ARG A 83 -0.90 6.80 -14.58
CA ARG A 83 -2.13 6.96 -15.39
C ARG A 83 -1.85 7.15 -16.88
N ALA A 84 -0.58 7.31 -17.27
CA ALA A 84 -0.14 7.27 -18.66
C ALA A 84 0.40 5.89 -19.09
N GLY A 85 0.69 5.00 -18.14
CA GLY A 85 1.20 3.65 -18.39
C GLY A 85 2.07 3.15 -17.24
N LEU A 86 2.09 1.85 -16.98
CA LEU A 86 3.06 1.25 -16.06
C LEU A 86 4.34 0.86 -16.79
N SER A 87 5.48 1.13 -16.16
CA SER A 87 6.81 0.81 -16.64
C SER A 87 7.76 0.57 -15.47
N ASP A 88 8.99 0.14 -15.76
CA ASP A 88 10.03 0.00 -14.73
C ASP A 88 10.39 1.36 -14.08
N SER A 89 10.06 2.50 -14.70
CA SER A 89 10.37 3.83 -14.17
C SER A 89 9.37 4.33 -13.12
N ASN A 90 8.17 3.74 -13.03
CA ASN A 90 7.14 4.20 -12.09
C ASN A 90 6.52 3.12 -11.21
N ILE A 91 6.67 1.83 -11.54
CA ILE A 91 5.99 0.76 -10.80
C ILE A 91 6.37 0.75 -9.31
N ARG A 92 7.65 0.92 -8.98
CA ARG A 92 8.10 0.96 -7.57
C ARG A 92 7.52 2.14 -6.80
N SER A 93 7.51 3.32 -7.42
CA SER A 93 6.91 4.52 -6.85
C SER A 93 5.40 4.35 -6.64
N LEU A 94 4.71 3.72 -7.60
CA LEU A 94 3.29 3.43 -7.46
C LEU A 94 3.00 2.41 -6.35
N ILE A 95 3.81 1.34 -6.22
CA ILE A 95 3.68 0.35 -5.14
C ILE A 95 3.71 1.05 -3.77
N MET A 96 4.79 1.77 -3.48
CA MET A 96 4.94 2.51 -2.22
C MET A 96 3.79 3.50 -1.99
N PHE A 97 3.35 4.16 -3.06
CA PHE A 97 2.24 5.10 -2.96
C PHE A 97 0.93 4.42 -2.56
N VAL A 98 0.59 3.32 -3.22
CA VAL A 98 -0.67 2.58 -3.02
C VAL A 98 -0.71 1.91 -1.65
N GLU A 99 0.40 1.34 -1.19
CA GLU A 99 0.50 0.65 0.11
C GLU A 99 0.13 1.59 1.27
N GLU A 100 0.60 2.85 1.27
CA GLU A 100 0.27 3.76 2.36
C GLU A 100 -1.19 4.22 2.37
N ILE A 101 -1.81 4.41 1.19
CA ILE A 101 -3.25 4.68 1.11
C ILE A 101 -4.03 3.47 1.64
N ASN A 102 -3.58 2.27 1.28
CA ASN A 102 -4.19 1.02 1.73
C ASN A 102 -4.13 0.89 3.26
N HIS A 103 -2.96 1.09 3.84
CA HIS A 103 -2.74 1.03 5.29
C HIS A 103 -3.66 2.01 6.04
N ALA A 104 -3.74 3.26 5.58
CA ALA A 104 -4.61 4.28 6.16
C ALA A 104 -6.10 3.90 6.07
N LEU A 105 -6.54 3.44 4.90
CA LEU A 105 -7.93 3.05 4.66
C LEU A 105 -8.33 1.85 5.52
N HIS A 106 -7.57 0.76 5.49
CA HIS A 106 -7.91 -0.46 6.25
C HIS A 106 -7.83 -0.24 7.75
N ALA A 107 -6.87 0.57 8.23
CA ALA A 107 -6.86 0.97 9.64
C ALA A 107 -8.15 1.73 10.03
N ALA A 108 -8.60 2.65 9.19
CA ALA A 108 -9.85 3.39 9.42
C ALA A 108 -11.09 2.49 9.37
N LEU A 109 -11.16 1.56 8.42
CA LEU A 109 -12.27 0.61 8.31
C LEU A 109 -12.33 -0.33 9.52
N GLN A 110 -11.19 -0.90 9.92
CA GLN A 110 -11.10 -1.76 11.10
C GLN A 110 -11.48 -0.99 12.38
N PHE A 111 -11.04 0.26 12.49
CA PHE A 111 -11.43 1.11 13.61
C PHE A 111 -12.95 1.37 13.62
N LYS A 112 -13.57 1.68 12.48
CA LYS A 112 -15.03 1.83 12.38
C LYS A 112 -15.78 0.53 12.75
N ALA A 113 -15.18 -0.63 12.48
CA ALA A 113 -15.73 -1.93 12.86
C ALA A 113 -15.54 -2.29 14.36
N GLY A 114 -14.97 -1.38 15.16
CA GLY A 114 -14.79 -1.59 16.61
C GLY A 114 -13.43 -2.17 17.01
N LEU A 115 -12.54 -2.45 16.06
CA LEU A 115 -11.19 -2.91 16.39
C LEU A 115 -10.38 -1.73 16.94
N ARG A 116 -9.81 -1.92 18.13
CA ARG A 116 -9.01 -0.89 18.83
C ARG A 116 -7.54 -1.29 19.02
N ARG A 117 -7.20 -2.56 18.81
CA ARG A 117 -5.85 -3.11 19.03
C ARG A 117 -4.92 -2.85 17.84
N ILE A 118 -4.77 -1.59 17.44
CA ILE A 118 -3.93 -1.20 16.28
C ILE A 118 -2.42 -1.39 16.54
N ASN A 119 -2.03 -1.58 17.80
CA ASN A 119 -0.66 -1.81 18.23
C ASN A 119 -0.32 -3.31 18.36
N ALA A 120 -1.26 -4.20 18.05
CA ALA A 120 -1.01 -5.64 18.07
C ALA A 120 -0.25 -6.09 16.83
N GLU A 121 0.64 -7.07 16.98
CA GLU A 121 1.41 -7.63 15.87
C GLU A 121 0.50 -8.23 14.78
N ASP A 122 -0.56 -8.94 15.18
CA ASP A 122 -1.54 -9.49 14.23
C ASP A 122 -2.23 -8.41 13.40
N PHE A 123 -2.45 -7.21 13.99
CA PHE A 123 -3.01 -6.08 13.25
C PHE A 123 -2.04 -5.63 12.16
N ALA A 124 -0.76 -5.48 12.51
CA ALA A 124 0.27 -5.08 11.55
C ALA A 124 0.46 -6.13 10.45
N ARG A 125 0.55 -7.42 10.78
CA ARG A 125 0.63 -8.52 9.79
C ARG A 125 -0.55 -8.53 8.83
N ASN A 126 -1.77 -8.39 9.35
CA ASN A 126 -2.95 -8.34 8.50
C ASN A 126 -2.94 -7.10 7.59
N LEU A 127 -2.45 -5.96 8.09
CA LEU A 127 -2.35 -4.74 7.32
C LEU A 127 -1.36 -4.88 6.15
N GLU A 128 -0.15 -5.39 6.41
CA GLU A 128 0.87 -5.63 5.39
C GLU A 128 0.41 -6.68 4.36
N LEU A 129 -0.19 -7.79 4.80
CA LEU A 129 -0.75 -8.81 3.91
C LEU A 129 -1.81 -8.22 2.98
N GLN A 130 -2.75 -7.47 3.55
CA GLN A 130 -3.81 -6.81 2.79
C GLN A 130 -3.24 -5.76 1.83
N GLY A 131 -2.25 -4.99 2.27
CA GLY A 131 -1.53 -4.00 1.47
C GLY A 131 -0.89 -4.60 0.22
N LEU A 132 -0.20 -5.74 0.36
CA LEU A 132 0.41 -6.44 -0.77
C LEU A 132 -0.63 -6.98 -1.76
N VAL A 133 -1.69 -7.64 -1.24
CA VAL A 133 -2.76 -8.20 -2.09
C VAL A 133 -3.48 -7.10 -2.86
N ASP A 134 -3.85 -6.03 -2.18
CA ASP A 134 -4.55 -4.91 -2.79
C ASP A 134 -3.68 -4.15 -3.78
N THR A 135 -2.40 -3.95 -3.48
CA THR A 135 -1.45 -3.34 -4.41
C THR A 135 -1.33 -4.16 -5.68
N TYR A 136 -1.27 -5.50 -5.59
CA TYR A 136 -1.30 -6.36 -6.78
C TYR A 136 -2.56 -6.15 -7.63
N LEU A 137 -3.74 -6.07 -7.00
CA LEU A 137 -5.01 -5.85 -7.69
C LEU A 137 -5.07 -4.46 -8.35
N VAL A 138 -4.58 -3.42 -7.68
CA VAL A 138 -4.46 -2.07 -8.25
C VAL A 138 -3.55 -2.10 -9.47
N LEU A 139 -2.37 -2.72 -9.37
CA LEU A 139 -1.44 -2.83 -10.50
C LEU A 139 -2.08 -3.56 -11.70
N LEU A 140 -2.84 -4.64 -11.46
CA LEU A 140 -3.58 -5.33 -12.50
C LEU A 140 -4.60 -4.42 -13.20
N LEU A 141 -5.29 -3.57 -12.45
CA LEU A 141 -6.26 -2.62 -13.01
C LEU A 141 -5.58 -1.55 -13.87
N PHE A 142 -4.45 -1.01 -13.42
CA PHE A 142 -3.65 -0.08 -14.21
C PHE A 142 -3.19 -0.73 -15.51
N VAL A 143 -2.63 -1.94 -15.48
CA VAL A 143 -2.26 -2.66 -16.72
C VAL A 143 -3.47 -2.90 -17.62
N ALA A 144 -4.60 -3.36 -17.05
CA ALA A 144 -5.81 -3.65 -17.82
C ALA A 144 -6.35 -2.42 -18.56
N PHE A 145 -6.30 -1.25 -17.92
CA PHE A 145 -6.75 0.02 -18.50
C PHE A 145 -6.03 0.35 -19.82
N PHE A 146 -4.70 0.22 -19.86
CA PHE A 146 -3.93 0.51 -21.09
C PHE A 146 -4.08 -0.55 -22.18
N ARG A 147 -4.53 -1.76 -21.83
CA ARG A 147 -4.71 -2.85 -22.78
C ARG A 147 -6.01 -2.77 -23.59
N ARG A 148 -6.83 -1.73 -23.40
CA ARG A 148 -8.02 -1.38 -24.22
C ARG A 148 -8.78 -2.61 -24.73
N THR A 149 -9.29 -3.43 -23.80
CA THR A 149 -10.05 -4.70 -23.98
C THR A 149 -9.27 -6.02 -24.08
N GLN A 150 -7.95 -6.01 -24.21
CA GLN A 150 -7.18 -7.25 -24.10
C GLN A 150 -7.06 -7.70 -22.64
N LYS A 151 -7.23 -8.99 -22.39
CA LYS A 151 -6.94 -9.58 -21.08
C LYS A 151 -5.49 -9.30 -20.72
N VAL A 152 -5.26 -8.94 -19.45
CA VAL A 152 -3.91 -8.85 -18.88
C VAL A 152 -3.19 -10.18 -19.14
N SER A 153 -1.98 -10.13 -19.67
CA SER A 153 -1.26 -11.33 -20.13
C SER A 153 -0.63 -12.10 -18.97
N ARG A 154 -0.10 -13.30 -19.24
CA ARG A 154 0.75 -14.03 -18.27
C ARG A 154 2.08 -13.32 -18.04
N THR A 155 2.63 -12.67 -19.06
CA THR A 155 3.88 -11.90 -18.97
C THR A 155 3.70 -10.69 -18.07
N ASP A 156 2.58 -9.96 -18.21
CA ASP A 156 2.28 -8.81 -17.36
C ASP A 156 2.20 -9.23 -15.90
N ARG A 157 1.49 -10.33 -15.60
CA ARG A 157 1.38 -10.87 -14.23
C ARG A 157 2.73 -11.23 -13.66
N ARG A 158 3.57 -11.91 -14.43
CA ARG A 158 4.93 -12.26 -14.01
C ARG A 158 5.73 -10.99 -13.71
N TRP A 159 5.64 -9.98 -14.55
CA TRP A 159 6.33 -8.70 -14.36
C TRP A 159 5.84 -7.96 -13.10
N LEU A 160 4.52 -7.89 -12.87
CA LEU A 160 3.96 -7.29 -11.65
C LEU A 160 4.41 -8.04 -10.39
N ARG A 161 4.37 -9.38 -10.42
CA ARG A 161 4.80 -10.22 -9.30
C ARG A 161 6.30 -10.08 -9.01
N PHE A 162 7.12 -9.96 -10.05
CA PHE A 162 8.55 -9.73 -9.90
C PHE A 162 8.81 -8.44 -9.12
N HIS A 163 8.15 -7.34 -9.50
CA HIS A 163 8.33 -6.05 -8.82
C HIS A 163 7.75 -6.02 -7.40
N LEU A 164 6.66 -6.75 -7.14
CA LEU A 164 6.00 -6.72 -5.83
C LEU A 164 6.63 -7.70 -4.82
N PHE A 165 7.02 -8.91 -5.25
CA PHE A 165 7.43 -9.99 -4.34
C PHE A 165 8.91 -10.38 -4.48
N GLU A 166 9.47 -10.41 -5.69
CA GLU A 166 10.80 -10.99 -5.94
C GLU A 166 11.94 -9.96 -5.87
N CYS A 167 11.64 -8.68 -6.08
CA CYS A 167 12.61 -7.59 -5.95
C CYS A 167 12.88 -7.14 -4.51
N GLN A 168 12.24 -7.78 -3.51
CA GLN A 168 12.44 -7.44 -2.11
C GLN A 168 13.79 -7.99 -1.61
N THR A 169 14.48 -7.21 -0.78
CA THR A 169 15.76 -7.62 -0.20
C THR A 169 15.49 -8.34 1.13
N PRO A 170 15.80 -9.63 1.27
CA PRO A 170 15.50 -10.39 2.50
C PRO A 170 16.18 -9.83 3.76
N ASP A 171 17.34 -9.19 3.58
CA ASP A 171 18.14 -8.58 4.65
C ASP A 171 17.90 -7.06 4.77
N ALA A 172 16.72 -6.57 4.35
CA ALA A 172 16.37 -5.15 4.46
C ALA A 172 16.16 -4.69 5.92
N TYR A 173 15.95 -5.63 6.85
CA TYR A 173 15.60 -5.36 8.23
C TYR A 173 16.56 -6.09 9.19
N GLU A 174 17.13 -5.33 10.13
CA GLU A 174 17.93 -5.83 11.25
C GLU A 174 17.02 -6.36 12.37
N ASP A 175 15.87 -5.72 12.61
CA ASP A 175 14.88 -6.18 13.60
C ASP A 175 14.24 -7.50 13.15
N GLU A 176 14.41 -8.54 13.97
CA GLU A 176 13.94 -9.90 13.66
C GLU A 176 12.41 -9.97 13.53
N GLY A 177 11.68 -9.19 14.33
CA GLY A 177 10.21 -9.16 14.28
C GLY A 177 9.71 -8.52 12.99
N LEU A 178 10.32 -7.40 12.59
CA LEU A 178 10.03 -6.70 11.35
C LEU A 178 10.34 -7.58 10.14
N ARG A 179 11.53 -8.19 10.12
CA ARG A 179 11.92 -9.12 9.06
C ARG A 179 10.95 -10.29 8.95
N ALA A 180 10.58 -10.91 10.07
CA ALA A 180 9.64 -12.02 10.09
C ALA A 180 8.26 -11.62 9.56
N ARG A 181 7.75 -10.43 9.95
CA ARG A 181 6.48 -9.89 9.46
C ARG A 181 6.49 -9.76 7.93
N TYR A 182 7.47 -9.05 7.37
CA TYR A 182 7.53 -8.80 5.93
C TYR A 182 7.74 -10.07 5.11
N MET A 183 8.57 -11.00 5.60
CA MET A 183 8.74 -12.30 4.94
C MET A 183 7.43 -13.09 4.92
N GLU A 184 6.77 -13.25 6.08
CA GLU A 184 5.52 -14.02 6.20
C GLU A 184 4.43 -13.43 5.31
N THR A 185 4.21 -12.12 5.37
CA THR A 185 3.14 -11.47 4.60
C THR A 185 3.44 -11.47 3.10
N CYS A 186 4.71 -11.36 2.69
CA CYS A 186 5.13 -11.48 1.30
C CYS A 186 4.84 -12.88 0.74
N GLU A 187 5.23 -13.95 1.46
CA GLU A 187 4.99 -15.34 1.04
C GLU A 187 3.48 -15.65 0.94
N LEU A 188 2.71 -15.23 1.93
CA LEU A 188 1.26 -15.42 1.96
C LEU A 188 0.57 -14.64 0.83
N ALA A 189 0.91 -13.36 0.63
CA ALA A 189 0.36 -12.53 -0.44
C ALA A 189 0.73 -13.10 -1.81
N ALA A 190 1.97 -13.54 -2.01
CA ALA A 190 2.41 -14.16 -3.25
C ALA A 190 1.61 -15.42 -3.57
N THR A 191 1.34 -16.26 -2.56
CA THR A 191 0.53 -17.48 -2.69
C THR A 191 -0.93 -17.14 -3.00
N TYR A 192 -1.52 -16.23 -2.24
CA TYR A 192 -2.93 -15.85 -2.38
C TYR A 192 -3.21 -15.20 -3.75
N THR A 193 -2.37 -14.27 -4.18
CA THR A 193 -2.51 -13.62 -5.49
C THR A 193 -2.30 -14.59 -6.65
N HIS A 194 -1.45 -15.61 -6.49
CA HIS A 194 -1.34 -16.70 -7.45
C HIS A 194 -2.64 -17.51 -7.54
N PHE A 195 -3.25 -17.84 -6.40
CA PHE A 195 -4.55 -18.49 -6.36
C PHE A 195 -5.63 -17.63 -7.05
N LEU A 196 -5.71 -16.33 -6.78
CA LEU A 196 -6.63 -15.41 -7.46
C LEU A 196 -6.44 -15.44 -8.98
N ASP A 197 -5.21 -15.58 -9.46
CA ASP A 197 -4.92 -15.71 -10.88
C ASP A 197 -5.41 -17.04 -11.48
N THR A 198 -5.62 -18.08 -10.68
CA THR A 198 -6.23 -19.33 -11.16
C THR A 198 -7.75 -19.28 -11.22
N LEU A 199 -8.39 -18.33 -10.53
CA LEU A 199 -9.84 -18.19 -10.53
C LEU A 199 -10.34 -17.72 -11.92
N ASN A 200 -11.41 -18.37 -12.41
CA ASN A 200 -12.10 -17.98 -13.63
C ASN A 200 -12.70 -16.58 -13.49
N GLY A 201 -12.89 -15.85 -14.61
CA GLY A 201 -13.40 -14.47 -14.61
C GLY A 201 -14.82 -14.26 -14.06
N ALA A 202 -15.56 -15.32 -13.73
CA ALA A 202 -16.84 -15.26 -13.01
C ALA A 202 -16.70 -15.38 -11.48
N ARG A 203 -15.49 -15.69 -11.00
CA ARG A 203 -15.09 -15.84 -9.58
C ARG A 203 -13.96 -14.89 -9.18
N ARG A 204 -13.53 -14.01 -10.09
CA ARG A 204 -12.70 -12.83 -9.82
C ARG A 204 -13.59 -11.62 -9.80
#